data_AF-A0A857JH43-F1
#
_entry.id   AF-A0A857JH43-F1
#
_cell.length_a   1.000
_cell.length_b   1.000
_cell.length_c   1.000
_cell.angle_alpha   90.00
_cell.angle_beta   90.00
_cell.angle_gamma   90.00
#
_symmetry.space_group_name_H-M   'P 1'
#
loop_
_entity.id
_entity.type
_entity.pdbx_description
1 polymer ?
#
loop_
_entity_poly.entity_id
_entity_poly.type
_entity_poly.pdbx_seq_one_letter_code
_entity_poly.pdbx_strand_id
1 'polypeptide(L)'
;MQIKLLNYLSVNRTLIRRFWPFGLILLLLFFVYLNSIDNVNTQHGAQCELIETQTCVAALDGREFAGRLLQNPQVEEELQIELIYPSQYDLQQSYIQGINMYMGQTALLNTSMESNAERIISKNTFFLGACSERNMRWQLVLLFVNEASGDEKRVFFNFETQY
;
A
#
# COMPACT_ATOMS: atom_id res chain seq x y z
N MET A 1 2.24 65.53 20.90
CA MET A 1 1.80 64.42 20.04
C MET A 1 3.01 63.60 19.56
N GLN A 2 3.79 63.01 20.49
CA GLN A 2 5.01 62.23 20.17
C GLN A 2 5.14 60.97 21.07
N ILE A 3 4.51 60.98 22.26
CA ILE A 3 4.61 59.88 23.24
C ILE A 3 3.78 58.64 22.85
N LYS A 4 2.69 58.80 22.06
CA LYS A 4 1.86 57.65 21.62
C LYS A 4 2.53 56.77 20.55
N LEU A 5 3.45 57.32 19.75
CA LEU A 5 4.13 56.56 18.69
C LEU A 5 5.24 55.64 19.24
N LEU A 6 5.94 56.07 20.29
CA LEU A 6 7.01 55.27 20.92
C LEU A 6 6.48 54.00 21.61
N ASN A 7 5.31 54.10 22.24
CA ASN A 7 4.68 52.96 22.92
C ASN A 7 4.11 51.92 21.93
N TYR A 8 3.73 52.32 20.72
CA TYR A 8 3.26 51.38 19.70
C TYR A 8 4.40 50.50 19.15
N LEU A 9 5.59 51.09 18.96
CA LEU A 9 6.79 50.39 18.50
C LEU A 9 7.37 49.42 19.56
N SER A 10 7.29 49.77 20.85
CA SER A 10 7.82 48.93 21.94
C SER A 10 6.91 47.74 22.26
N VAL A 11 5.58 47.94 22.23
CA VAL A 11 4.58 46.87 22.43
C VAL A 11 4.65 45.84 21.30
N ASN A 12 4.87 46.28 20.06
CA ASN A 12 5.01 45.37 18.93
C ASN A 12 6.26 44.47 19.07
N ARG A 13 7.38 45.00 19.57
CA ARG A 13 8.64 44.26 19.72
C ARG A 13 8.58 43.21 20.85
N THR A 14 7.84 43.45 21.93
CA THR A 14 7.63 42.48 23.02
C THR A 14 6.58 41.42 22.67
N LEU A 15 5.51 41.79 21.96
CA LEU A 15 4.55 40.82 21.41
C LEU A 15 5.21 39.90 20.37
N ILE A 16 5.94 40.46 19.39
CA ILE A 16 6.65 39.66 18.38
C ILE A 16 7.64 38.69 19.05
N ARG A 17 8.43 39.14 20.04
CA ARG A 17 9.37 38.25 20.75
C ARG A 17 8.67 37.14 21.54
N ARG A 18 7.45 37.39 22.03
CA ARG A 18 6.67 36.42 22.81
C ARG A 18 5.93 35.40 21.93
N PHE A 19 5.55 35.78 20.71
CA PHE A 19 4.80 34.93 19.79
C PHE A 19 5.65 34.29 18.67
N TRP A 20 6.87 34.76 18.44
CA TRP A 20 7.86 34.16 17.53
C TRP A 20 8.06 32.64 17.70
N PRO A 21 8.18 32.07 18.93
CA PRO A 21 8.36 30.62 19.06
C PRO A 21 7.16 29.82 18.54
N PHE A 22 5.93 30.33 18.70
CA PHE A 22 4.72 29.66 18.18
C PHE A 22 4.65 29.71 16.66
N GLY A 23 5.07 30.82 16.04
CA GLY A 23 5.19 30.92 14.58
C GLY A 23 6.22 29.93 14.01
N LEU A 24 7.35 29.76 14.69
CA LEU A 24 8.39 28.80 14.31
C LEU A 24 7.90 27.35 14.41
N ILE A 25 7.18 27.01 15.49
CA ILE A 25 6.57 25.69 15.67
C ILE A 25 5.53 25.42 14.57
N LEU A 26 4.67 26.39 14.26
CA LEU A 26 3.64 26.23 13.24
C LEU A 26 4.25 26.06 11.83
N LEU A 27 5.35 26.77 11.54
CA LEU A 27 6.10 26.62 10.30
C LEU A 27 6.77 25.25 10.20
N LEU A 28 7.33 24.74 11.29
CA LEU A 28 7.89 23.38 11.35
C LEU A 28 6.81 22.31 11.15
N LEU A 29 5.67 22.44 11.81
CA LEU A 29 4.54 21.51 11.62
C LEU A 29 4.02 21.53 10.19
N PHE A 30 3.92 22.72 9.58
CA PHE A 30 3.51 22.87 8.18
C PHE A 30 4.52 22.21 7.23
N PHE A 31 5.83 22.39 7.46
CA PHE A 31 6.87 21.75 6.67
C PHE A 31 6.83 20.23 6.78
N VAL A 32 6.68 19.68 7.99
CA VAL A 32 6.53 18.22 8.21
C VAL A 32 5.28 17.70 7.51
N TYR A 33 4.16 18.43 7.60
CA TYR A 33 2.90 18.05 6.96
C TYR A 33 3.02 17.96 5.43
N LEU A 34 3.65 18.95 4.78
CA LEU A 34 3.87 18.92 3.33
C LEU A 34 4.74 17.73 2.91
N ASN A 35 5.86 17.48 3.60
CA ASN A 35 6.72 16.34 3.30
C ASN A 35 6.03 14.99 3.57
N SER A 36 5.11 14.95 4.54
CA SER A 36 4.33 13.74 4.81
C SER A 36 3.34 13.43 3.69
N ILE A 37 2.73 14.44 3.06
CA ILE A 37 1.78 14.21 1.95
C ILE A 37 2.50 13.60 0.75
N ASP A 38 3.68 14.08 0.40
CA ASP A 38 4.45 13.55 -0.73
C ASP A 38 4.86 12.08 -0.51
N ASN A 39 5.20 11.72 0.72
CA ASN A 39 5.56 10.35 1.09
C ASN A 39 4.34 9.41 1.12
N VAL A 40 3.16 9.91 1.51
CA VAL A 40 1.90 9.13 1.43
C VAL A 40 1.46 8.98 -0.02
N ASN A 41 1.62 10.01 -0.85
CA ASN A 41 1.24 9.95 -2.26
C ASN A 41 2.11 9.02 -3.10
N THR A 42 3.36 8.76 -2.69
CA THR A 42 4.25 7.78 -3.32
C THR A 42 3.92 6.32 -2.96
N GLN A 43 3.01 6.09 -2.02
CA GLN A 43 2.52 4.76 -1.60
C GLN A 43 1.16 4.40 -2.23
N HIS A 44 0.72 5.07 -3.30
CA HIS A 44 -0.48 4.67 -4.04
C HIS A 44 -0.25 3.34 -4.76
N GLY A 45 -0.50 2.22 -4.08
CA GLY A 45 -0.63 0.93 -4.74
C GLY A 45 -1.99 0.78 -5.41
N ALA A 46 -2.05 -0.01 -6.48
CA ALA A 46 -3.33 -0.35 -7.11
C ALA A 46 -3.98 -1.53 -6.37
N GLN A 47 -5.30 -1.50 -6.23
CA GLN A 47 -6.07 -2.53 -5.53
C GLN A 47 -7.17 -3.12 -6.40
N CYS A 48 -7.46 -4.41 -6.21
CA CYS A 48 -8.51 -5.13 -6.94
C CYS A 48 -9.18 -6.17 -6.04
N GLU A 49 -10.48 -6.39 -6.20
CA GLU A 49 -11.27 -7.36 -5.43
C GLU A 49 -11.43 -8.67 -6.20
N LEU A 50 -10.87 -9.76 -5.69
CA LEU A 50 -11.00 -11.09 -6.28
C LEU A 50 -12.38 -11.66 -5.89
N ILE A 51 -13.23 -11.86 -6.89
CA ILE A 51 -14.55 -12.46 -6.74
C ILE A 51 -14.50 -13.86 -7.33
N GLU A 52 -14.63 -14.89 -6.48
CA GLU A 52 -14.58 -16.29 -6.88
C GLU A 52 -13.32 -16.60 -7.70
N THR A 53 -13.47 -17.20 -8.89
CA THR A 53 -12.39 -17.52 -9.81
C THR A 53 -12.27 -16.53 -10.97
N GLN A 54 -12.80 -15.31 -10.82
CA GLN A 54 -12.71 -14.27 -11.86
C GLN A 54 -11.34 -13.60 -11.86
N THR A 55 -10.89 -13.18 -13.04
CA THR A 55 -9.66 -12.39 -13.17
C THR A 55 -9.93 -10.95 -12.77
N CYS A 56 -9.16 -10.44 -11.81
CA CYS A 56 -9.17 -9.04 -11.42
C CYS A 56 -7.91 -8.35 -11.96
N VAL A 57 -8.06 -7.14 -12.51
CA VAL A 57 -6.94 -6.37 -13.08
C VAL A 57 -6.75 -5.06 -12.31
N ALA A 58 -5.59 -4.90 -11.71
CA ALA A 58 -5.11 -3.68 -11.09
C ALA A 58 -4.21 -2.92 -12.07
N ALA A 59 -4.62 -1.71 -12.47
CA ALA A 59 -3.82 -0.84 -13.33
C ALA A 59 -3.03 0.18 -12.49
N LEU A 60 -1.72 0.25 -12.68
CA LEU A 60 -0.83 1.19 -12.01
C LEU A 60 0.17 1.76 -13.04
N ASP A 61 0.23 3.09 -13.16
CA ASP A 61 1.11 3.81 -14.10
C ASP A 61 1.06 3.29 -15.55
N GLY A 62 -0.14 2.96 -16.03
CA GLY A 62 -0.35 2.43 -17.39
C GLY A 62 0.19 1.01 -17.60
N ARG A 63 0.40 0.26 -16.52
CA ARG A 63 0.72 -1.17 -16.53
C ARG A 63 -0.39 -1.96 -15.84
N GLU A 64 -0.65 -3.15 -16.34
CA GLU A 64 -1.69 -4.03 -15.81
C GLU A 64 -1.06 -5.19 -15.03
N PHE A 65 -1.58 -5.41 -13.83
CA PHE A 65 -1.27 -6.55 -12.97
C PHE A 65 -2.57 -7.28 -12.70
N ALA A 66 -2.64 -8.56 -13.05
CA ALA A 66 -3.85 -9.35 -12.88
C ALA A 66 -3.64 -10.49 -11.90
N GLY A 67 -4.72 -10.85 -11.20
CA GLY A 67 -4.78 -11.96 -10.27
C GLY A 67 -6.08 -12.74 -10.46
N ARG A 68 -6.01 -14.06 -10.32
CA ARG A 68 -7.18 -14.95 -10.35
C ARG A 68 -7.00 -16.12 -9.39
N LEU A 69 -7.94 -16.32 -8.47
CA LEU A 69 -7.98 -17.53 -7.67
C LEU A 69 -8.39 -18.72 -8.55
N LEU A 70 -7.70 -19.85 -8.40
CA LEU A 70 -7.99 -21.06 -9.18
C LEU A 70 -9.12 -21.90 -8.58
N GLN A 71 -9.47 -21.65 -7.33
CA GLN A 71 -10.60 -22.21 -6.61
C GLN A 71 -11.28 -21.14 -5.75
N ASN A 72 -12.51 -21.40 -5.31
CA ASN A 72 -13.16 -20.55 -4.33
C ASN A 72 -12.38 -20.59 -3.02
N PRO A 73 -12.10 -19.43 -2.39
CA PRO A 73 -11.26 -19.39 -1.22
C PRO A 73 -12.02 -19.97 -0.01
N GLN A 74 -11.40 -20.90 0.68
CA GLN A 74 -11.88 -21.53 1.92
C GLN A 74 -10.76 -21.47 2.96
N VAL A 75 -11.13 -21.39 4.24
CA VAL A 75 -10.15 -21.43 5.34
C VAL A 75 -9.67 -22.86 5.58
N GLU A 76 -8.47 -23.02 6.14
CA GLU A 76 -7.84 -24.31 6.45
C GLU A 76 -7.60 -25.20 5.21
N GLU A 77 -7.56 -24.60 4.02
CA GLU A 77 -7.31 -25.29 2.75
C GLU A 77 -6.09 -24.70 2.02
N GLU A 78 -5.52 -25.51 1.12
CA GLU A 78 -4.55 -25.04 0.14
C GLU A 78 -5.25 -24.20 -0.93
N LEU A 79 -4.83 -22.96 -1.10
CA LEU A 79 -5.34 -22.05 -2.11
C LEU A 79 -4.28 -21.76 -3.18
N GLN A 80 -4.74 -21.63 -4.41
CA GLN A 80 -3.88 -21.32 -5.55
C GLN A 80 -4.35 -20.03 -6.24
N ILE A 81 -3.38 -19.20 -6.61
CA ILE A 81 -3.60 -17.97 -7.36
C ILE A 81 -2.67 -17.93 -8.57
N GLU A 82 -3.23 -17.51 -9.70
CA GLU A 82 -2.49 -17.15 -10.90
C GLU A 82 -2.32 -15.64 -10.95
N LEU A 83 -1.06 -15.20 -11.03
CA LEU A 83 -0.66 -13.81 -11.18
C LEU A 83 -0.15 -13.59 -12.60
N ILE A 84 -0.58 -12.50 -13.23
CA ILE A 84 -0.13 -12.09 -14.56
C ILE A 84 0.40 -10.66 -14.44
N TYR A 85 1.66 -10.44 -14.77
CA TYR A 85 2.29 -9.13 -14.64
C TYR A 85 3.31 -8.89 -15.77
N PRO A 86 3.70 -7.64 -16.04
CA PRO A 86 4.60 -7.34 -17.15
C PRO A 86 6.00 -7.94 -16.93
N SER A 87 6.62 -8.45 -17.99
CA SER A 87 7.91 -9.17 -17.94
C SER A 87 9.09 -8.34 -17.44
N GLN A 88 8.98 -7.00 -17.48
CA GLN A 88 10.03 -6.11 -16.96
C GLN A 88 10.03 -5.94 -15.43
N TYR A 89 9.17 -6.63 -14.69
CA TYR A 89 9.12 -6.57 -13.23
C TYR A 89 9.33 -7.94 -12.61
N ASP A 90 10.07 -7.97 -11.51
CA ASP A 90 10.24 -9.15 -10.66
C ASP A 90 9.38 -9.04 -9.40
N LEU A 91 8.77 -10.15 -8.99
CA LEU A 91 7.97 -10.24 -7.77
C LEU A 91 8.91 -10.43 -6.57
N GLN A 92 9.25 -9.35 -5.88
CA GLN A 92 10.21 -9.33 -4.77
C GLN A 92 9.56 -9.63 -3.41
N GLN A 93 8.28 -9.27 -3.22
CA GLN A 93 7.54 -9.62 -2.02
C GLN A 93 6.14 -10.12 -2.39
N SER A 94 5.73 -11.22 -1.77
CA SER A 94 4.39 -11.77 -1.92
C SER A 94 3.94 -12.43 -0.62
N TYR A 95 2.92 -11.86 0.01
CA TYR A 95 2.35 -12.40 1.23
C TYR A 95 0.89 -12.02 1.38
N ILE A 96 0.15 -12.84 2.13
CA ILE A 96 -1.22 -12.57 2.51
C ILE A 96 -1.31 -12.19 3.98
N GLN A 97 -2.19 -11.24 4.28
CA GLN A 97 -2.48 -10.79 5.64
C GLN A 97 -3.99 -10.62 5.84
N GLY A 98 -4.46 -10.82 7.07
CA GLY A 98 -5.84 -10.51 7.45
C GLY A 98 -6.02 -9.00 7.67
N ILE A 99 -7.10 -8.44 7.14
CA ILE A 99 -7.45 -7.01 7.27
C ILE A 99 -8.21 -6.77 8.57
N ASN A 100 -9.17 -7.63 8.91
CA ASN A 100 -10.02 -7.49 10.08
C ASN A 100 -9.53 -8.26 11.31
N MET A 101 -8.57 -9.17 11.15
CA MET A 101 -7.89 -9.83 12.26
C MET A 101 -6.43 -10.14 11.89
N TYR A 102 -5.50 -9.82 12.79
CA TYR A 102 -4.08 -10.04 12.55
C TYR A 102 -3.68 -11.48 12.89
N MET A 103 -3.22 -12.24 11.89
CA MET A 103 -2.70 -13.61 12.03
C MET A 103 -1.23 -13.73 11.61
N GLY A 104 -0.54 -12.59 11.45
CA GLY A 104 0.75 -12.54 10.79
C GLY A 104 0.64 -12.46 9.28
N GLN A 105 1.73 -12.78 8.60
CA GLN A 105 1.86 -12.79 7.14
C GLN A 105 2.15 -14.21 6.68
N THR A 106 1.35 -14.73 5.76
CA THR A 106 1.64 -16.03 5.12
C THR A 106 2.27 -15.76 3.76
N ALA A 107 3.45 -16.35 3.51
CA ALA A 107 4.13 -16.21 2.23
C ALA A 107 3.39 -16.96 1.11
N LEU A 108 3.54 -16.45 -0.12
CA LEU A 108 3.13 -17.18 -1.32
C LEU A 108 4.29 -18.06 -1.80
N LEU A 109 3.98 -19.32 -2.10
CA LEU A 109 4.94 -20.28 -2.65
C LEU A 109 4.76 -20.36 -4.16
N ASN A 110 5.77 -19.93 -4.92
CA ASN A 110 5.74 -20.07 -6.38
C ASN A 110 5.85 -21.55 -6.77
N THR A 111 4.86 -22.05 -7.51
CA THR A 111 4.79 -23.45 -7.96
C THR A 111 5.14 -23.60 -9.42
N SER A 112 4.85 -22.59 -10.23
CA SER A 112 5.28 -22.54 -11.64
C SER A 112 5.36 -21.10 -12.11
N MET A 113 6.29 -20.83 -13.03
CA MET A 113 6.42 -19.55 -13.71
C MET A 113 6.64 -19.79 -15.20
N GLU A 114 5.85 -19.11 -16.02
CA GLU A 114 6.03 -19.04 -17.46
C GLU A 114 6.25 -17.58 -17.84
N SER A 115 7.26 -17.32 -18.66
CA SER A 115 7.57 -15.97 -19.14
C SER A 115 7.55 -15.94 -20.65
N ASN A 116 6.90 -14.92 -21.21
CA ASN A 116 7.09 -14.52 -22.60
C ASN A 116 7.70 -13.12 -22.66
N ALA A 117 7.83 -12.55 -23.87
CA ALA A 117 8.46 -11.24 -24.05
C ALA A 117 7.71 -10.09 -23.35
N GLU A 118 6.40 -10.20 -23.15
CA GLU A 118 5.55 -9.11 -22.63
C GLU A 118 5.10 -9.30 -21.19
N ARG A 119 4.86 -10.56 -20.78
CA ARG A 119 4.23 -10.89 -19.50
C ARG A 119 4.84 -12.15 -18.87
N ILE A 120 4.79 -12.19 -17.55
CA ILE A 120 5.05 -13.35 -16.73
C ILE A 120 3.70 -13.84 -16.18
N ILE A 121 3.49 -15.15 -16.25
CA ILE A 121 2.37 -15.87 -15.62
C ILE A 121 2.97 -16.73 -14.52
N SER A 122 2.59 -16.46 -13.27
CA SER A 122 3.07 -17.17 -12.10
C SER A 122 1.91 -17.81 -11.35
N LYS A 123 2.01 -19.11 -11.08
CA LYS A 123 1.10 -19.81 -10.18
C LYS A 123 1.74 -19.90 -8.81
N ASN A 124 0.97 -19.53 -7.80
CA ASN A 124 1.42 -19.48 -6.42
C ASN A 124 0.40 -20.19 -5.53
N THR A 125 0.92 -20.84 -4.50
CA THR A 125 0.14 -21.54 -3.49
C THR A 125 0.30 -20.83 -2.15
N PHE A 126 -0.78 -20.75 -1.38
CA PHE A 126 -0.78 -20.25 -0.01
C PHE A 126 -1.84 -20.97 0.83
N PHE A 127 -1.71 -20.86 2.15
CA PHE A 127 -2.63 -21.48 3.10
C PHE A 127 -3.27 -20.38 3.96
N LEU A 128 -4.57 -20.48 4.20
CA LEU A 128 -5.29 -19.57 5.08
C LEU A 128 -5.62 -20.27 6.39
N GLY A 129 -5.16 -19.72 7.51
CA GLY A 129 -5.63 -20.15 8.82
C GLY A 129 -7.00 -19.57 9.14
N ALA A 130 -7.78 -20.29 9.93
CA ALA A 130 -9.00 -19.81 10.57
C ALA A 130 -8.69 -19.31 11.99
N CYS A 131 -9.32 -18.21 12.39
CA CYS A 131 -9.44 -17.80 13.80
C CYS A 131 -10.90 -17.46 14.07
N SER A 132 -11.25 -17.01 15.27
CA SER A 132 -12.63 -16.79 15.75
C SER A 132 -13.53 -15.84 14.93
N GLU A 133 -13.04 -15.21 13.87
CA GLU A 133 -13.80 -14.29 13.02
C GLU A 133 -14.42 -15.01 11.82
N ARG A 134 -15.74 -15.14 11.82
CA ARG A 134 -16.50 -15.86 10.79
C ARG A 134 -16.31 -15.27 9.39
N ASN A 135 -16.26 -13.95 9.26
CA ASN A 135 -16.16 -13.28 7.97
C ASN A 135 -14.77 -12.68 7.81
N MET A 136 -13.82 -13.48 7.35
CA MET A 136 -12.44 -13.04 7.20
C MET A 136 -12.25 -12.23 5.93
N ARG A 137 -11.59 -11.07 6.06
CA ARG A 137 -11.17 -10.22 4.94
C ARG A 137 -9.67 -10.33 4.78
N TRP A 138 -9.22 -10.70 3.60
CA TRP A 138 -7.82 -10.96 3.30
C TRP A 138 -7.28 -9.95 2.31
N GLN A 139 -5.99 -9.64 2.44
CA GLN A 139 -5.25 -8.83 1.49
C GLN A 139 -3.97 -9.56 1.10
N LEU A 140 -3.85 -9.88 -0.19
CA LEU A 140 -2.62 -10.26 -0.83
C LEU A 140 -1.83 -8.99 -1.17
N VAL A 141 -0.63 -8.87 -0.61
CA VAL A 141 0.30 -7.77 -0.83
C VAL A 141 1.42 -8.24 -1.76
N LEU A 142 1.59 -7.53 -2.87
CA LEU A 142 2.59 -7.83 -3.88
C LEU A 142 3.48 -6.60 -4.11
N LEU A 143 4.80 -6.81 -4.06
CA LEU A 143 5.80 -5.82 -4.48
C LEU A 143 6.49 -6.32 -5.74
N PHE A 144 6.30 -5.56 -6.81
CA PHE A 144 6.98 -5.74 -8.08
C PHE A 144 8.08 -4.70 -8.23
N VAL A 145 9.27 -5.11 -8.63
CA VAL A 145 10.42 -4.23 -8.79
C VAL A 145 11.02 -4.42 -10.17
N ASN A 146 11.24 -3.34 -10.90
CA ASN A 146 12.03 -3.35 -12.12
C ASN A 146 13.50 -3.15 -11.73
N GLU A 147 14.33 -4.19 -11.82
CA GLU A 147 15.73 -4.10 -11.40
C GLU A 147 16.56 -3.10 -12.23
N ALA A 148 16.18 -2.85 -13.49
CA ALA A 148 16.91 -1.95 -14.37
C ALA A 148 16.65 -0.47 -14.07
N SER A 149 15.42 -0.11 -13.70
CA SER A 149 15.05 1.28 -13.39
C SER A 149 14.95 1.58 -11.89
N GLY A 150 14.85 0.56 -11.04
CA GLY A 150 14.50 0.69 -9.62
C GLY A 150 13.04 1.09 -9.37
N ASP A 151 12.17 0.98 -10.38
CA ASP A 151 10.76 1.33 -10.25
C ASP A 151 10.01 0.25 -9.45
N GLU A 152 9.30 0.68 -8.40
CA GLU A 152 8.54 -0.18 -7.51
C GLU A 152 7.03 -0.03 -7.77
N LYS A 153 6.32 -1.16 -7.84
CA LYS A 153 4.87 -1.22 -7.97
C LYS A 153 4.29 -2.10 -6.87
N ARG A 154 3.51 -1.49 -5.99
CA ARG A 154 2.76 -2.19 -4.94
C ARG A 154 1.35 -2.46 -5.44
N VAL A 155 0.93 -3.72 -5.41
CA VAL A 155 -0.39 -4.15 -5.86
C VAL A 155 -1.05 -4.97 -4.76
N PHE A 156 -2.35 -4.73 -4.56
CA PHE A 156 -3.15 -5.36 -3.53
C PHE A 156 -4.30 -6.13 -4.15
N PHE A 157 -4.45 -7.40 -3.82
CA PHE A 157 -5.64 -8.18 -4.16
C PHE A 157 -6.39 -8.55 -2.89
N ASN A 158 -7.65 -8.14 -2.77
CA ASN A 158 -8.46 -8.40 -1.60
C ASN A 158 -9.52 -9.47 -1.92
N PHE A 159 -9.93 -10.24 -0.91
CA PHE A 159 -11.05 -11.18 -1.00
C PHE A 159 -11.57 -11.55 0.38
N GLU A 160 -12.70 -12.26 0.42
CA GLU A 160 -13.35 -12.68 1.65
C GLU A 160 -13.55 -14.20 1.71
N THR A 161 -13.50 -14.76 2.91
CA THR A 161 -13.85 -16.16 3.20
C THR A 161 -14.85 -16.21 4.34
N GLN A 162 -15.74 -17.20 4.32
CA GLN A 162 -16.70 -17.45 5.39
C GLN A 162 -16.53 -18.87 5.94
N TYR A 163 -16.63 -19.06 7.26
CA TYR A 163 -16.55 -20.38 7.89
C TYR A 163 -17.56 -20.59 9.04
#